data_AF-A0A8S7KCF3-F1
#
_entry.id   AF-A0A8S7KCF3-F1
#
_cell.length_a   1.000
_cell.length_b   1.000
_cell.length_c   1.000
_cell.angle_alpha   90.00
_cell.angle_beta   90.00
_cell.angle_gamma   90.00
#
_symmetry.space_group_name_H-M   'P 1'
#
loop_
_entity.id
_entity.type
_entity.pdbx_description
1 polymer ?
#
loop_
_entity_poly.entity_id
_entity_poly.type
_entity_poly.pdbx_seq_one_letter_code
_entity_poly.pdbx_strand_id
1 'polypeptide(L)'
;MKLGNLLAAAIVLTITACAGKAEKDPQYVAAEKCADLVITKSKALAEKGISGNYEFTSKLRTTSTSDGPFTSTQIRGIPYATSTFLDNGNEGSAWRQCMGQLL
;
A
#
# COMPACT_ATOMS: atom_id res chain seq x y z
N MET A 1 -65.53 16.94 21.77
CA MET A 1 -65.04 15.80 20.96
C MET A 1 -63.72 16.19 20.31
N LYS A 2 -62.71 15.32 20.40
CA LYS A 2 -61.28 15.61 20.21
C LYS A 2 -60.90 15.94 18.76
N LEU A 3 -60.14 17.02 18.57
CA LEU A 3 -59.33 17.28 17.37
C LEU A 3 -58.16 16.29 17.35
N GLY A 4 -58.10 15.44 16.32
CA GLY A 4 -57.02 14.48 16.11
C GLY A 4 -55.83 15.15 15.42
N ASN A 5 -54.75 15.40 16.16
CA ASN A 5 -53.46 15.75 15.59
C ASN A 5 -52.79 14.49 15.00
N LEU A 6 -52.80 14.37 13.69
CA LEU A 6 -51.96 13.42 12.94
C LEU A 6 -50.55 14.00 12.84
N LEU A 7 -49.65 13.56 13.72
CA LEU A 7 -48.22 13.81 13.61
C LEU A 7 -47.62 12.82 12.58
N ALA A 8 -47.34 13.30 11.38
CA ALA A 8 -46.57 12.56 10.39
C ALA A 8 -45.10 12.49 10.85
N ALA A 9 -44.68 11.34 11.38
CA ALA A 9 -43.29 11.06 11.68
C ALA A 9 -42.54 10.79 10.36
N ALA A 10 -41.77 11.79 9.90
CA ALA A 10 -40.86 11.61 8.78
C ALA A 10 -39.68 10.74 9.22
N ILE A 11 -39.67 9.48 8.81
CA ILE A 11 -38.54 8.56 9.00
C ILE A 11 -37.47 8.94 7.99
N VAL A 12 -36.49 9.74 8.42
CA VAL A 12 -35.28 10.01 7.64
C VAL A 12 -34.41 8.76 7.71
N LEU A 13 -34.45 7.94 6.65
CA LEU A 13 -33.49 6.86 6.44
C LEU A 13 -32.15 7.49 6.06
N THR A 14 -31.31 7.77 7.05
CA THR A 14 -29.90 8.10 6.83
C THR A 14 -29.20 6.84 6.34
N ILE A 15 -29.05 6.75 5.02
CA ILE A 15 -28.17 5.77 4.39
C ILE A 15 -26.75 6.19 4.75
N THR A 16 -26.24 5.72 5.89
CA THR A 16 -24.81 5.77 6.19
C THR A 16 -24.13 4.91 5.15
N ALA A 17 -23.67 5.54 4.07
CA ALA A 17 -22.77 4.93 3.11
C ALA A 17 -21.60 4.37 3.91
N CYS A 18 -21.53 3.05 4.02
CA CYS A 18 -20.40 2.36 4.58
C CYS A 18 -19.25 2.62 3.59
N ALA A 19 -18.50 3.70 3.81
CA ALA A 19 -17.24 3.94 3.14
C ALA A 19 -16.31 2.82 3.62
N GLY A 20 -16.38 1.68 2.93
CA GLY A 20 -15.52 0.53 3.18
C GLY A 20 -14.09 1.03 3.20
N LYS A 21 -13.43 0.88 4.35
CA LYS A 21 -12.01 1.18 4.45
C LYS A 21 -11.33 0.29 3.41
N ALA A 22 -10.82 0.88 2.34
CA ALA A 22 -9.99 0.16 1.39
C ALA A 22 -8.76 -0.30 2.18
N GLU A 23 -8.80 -1.55 2.66
CA GLU A 23 -7.67 -2.17 3.33
C GLU A 23 -6.51 -2.15 2.34
N LYS A 24 -5.48 -1.37 2.65
CA LYS A 24 -4.28 -1.30 1.80
C LYS A 24 -3.69 -2.69 1.79
N ASP A 25 -3.56 -3.28 0.58
CA ASP A 25 -2.91 -4.56 0.35
C ASP A 25 -1.66 -4.70 1.23
N PRO A 26 -1.57 -5.71 2.11
CA PRO A 26 -0.43 -5.92 3.00
C PRO A 26 0.92 -5.92 2.25
N GLN A 27 0.94 -6.41 1.00
CA GLN A 27 2.12 -6.40 0.16
C GLN A 27 2.53 -5.00 -0.27
N TYR A 28 1.55 -4.13 -0.55
CA TYR A 28 1.81 -2.72 -0.87
C TYR A 28 2.39 -2.00 0.36
N VAL A 29 1.84 -2.24 1.55
CA VAL A 29 2.33 -1.63 2.79
C VAL A 29 3.74 -2.12 3.13
N ALA A 30 4.01 -3.42 2.98
CA ALA A 30 5.35 -3.97 3.18
C ALA A 30 6.35 -3.35 2.18
N ALA A 31 5.96 -3.23 0.91
CA ALA A 31 6.79 -2.67 -0.14
C ALA A 31 7.13 -1.19 0.08
N GLU A 32 6.16 -0.39 0.51
CA GLU A 32 6.35 1.02 0.89
C GLU A 32 7.40 1.13 2.00
N LYS A 33 7.22 0.37 3.10
CA LYS A 33 8.16 0.35 4.22
C LYS A 33 9.57 -0.08 3.80
N CYS A 34 9.67 -1.13 2.99
CA CYS A 34 10.96 -1.65 2.54
C CYS A 34 11.68 -0.70 1.59
N ALA A 35 10.95 -0.04 0.68
CA ALA A 35 11.52 0.96 -0.21
C ALA A 35 12.04 2.16 0.59
N ASP A 36 11.24 2.68 1.52
CA ASP A 36 11.65 3.77 2.40
C ASP A 36 12.88 3.44 3.25
N LEU A 37 12.95 2.23 3.78
CA LEU A 37 14.10 1.77 4.57
C LEU A 37 15.38 1.72 3.73
N VAL A 38 15.30 1.19 2.50
CA VAL A 38 16.45 1.14 1.58
C VAL A 38 16.91 2.56 1.23
N ILE A 39 16.00 3.47 0.87
CA ILE A 39 16.34 4.86 0.53
C ILE A 39 16.96 5.58 1.73
N THR A 40 16.36 5.45 2.91
CA THR A 40 16.84 6.11 4.14
C THR A 40 18.25 5.66 4.50
N LYS A 41 18.50 4.33 4.49
CA LYS A 41 19.84 3.79 4.75
C LYS A 41 20.85 4.20 3.68
N SER A 42 20.44 4.25 2.42
CA SER A 42 21.32 4.66 1.31
C SER A 42 21.72 6.13 1.40
N LYS A 43 20.77 7.01 1.74
CA LYS A 43 21.05 8.44 2.01
C LYS A 43 22.08 8.61 3.13
N ALA A 44 21.90 7.90 4.24
CA ALA A 44 22.84 7.95 5.36
C ALA A 44 24.25 7.43 5.01
N LEU A 45 24.39 6.54 4.01
CA LEU A 45 25.68 6.07 3.52
C LEU A 45 26.31 7.06 2.53
N ALA A 46 25.51 7.67 1.66
CA ALA A 46 25.95 8.72 0.76
C ALA A 46 26.46 9.96 1.52
N GLU A 47 25.77 10.36 2.60
CA GLU A 47 26.20 11.44 3.50
C GLU A 47 27.54 11.17 4.20
N LYS A 48 27.91 9.89 4.35
CA LYS A 48 29.22 9.47 4.87
C LYS A 48 30.32 9.47 3.80
N GLY A 49 30.02 9.91 2.58
CA GLY A 49 30.97 9.97 1.46
C GLY A 49 31.23 8.62 0.79
N ILE A 50 30.40 7.60 1.05
CA ILE A 50 30.50 6.32 0.34
C ILE A 50 30.00 6.55 -1.09
N SER A 51 30.76 6.08 -2.08
CA SER A 51 30.37 6.17 -3.48
C SER A 51 29.34 5.10 -3.83
N GLY A 52 28.28 5.49 -4.54
CA GLY A 52 27.23 4.60 -4.99
C GLY A 52 25.99 5.37 -5.45
N ASN A 53 25.04 4.62 -6.00
CA ASN A 53 23.73 5.11 -6.42
C ASN A 53 22.62 4.36 -5.68
N TYR A 54 21.48 5.04 -5.52
CA TYR A 54 20.22 4.48 -5.04
C TYR A 54 19.05 5.09 -5.82
N GLU A 55 18.00 4.33 -6.04
CA GLU A 55 16.84 4.74 -6.81
C GLU A 55 15.55 4.30 -6.12
N PHE A 56 14.55 5.18 -6.10
CA PHE A 56 13.18 4.85 -5.73
C PHE A 56 12.33 4.79 -7.00
N THR A 57 11.61 3.70 -7.19
CA THR A 57 10.76 3.46 -8.36
C THR A 57 9.53 2.64 -7.97
N SER A 58 8.76 2.19 -8.96
CA SER A 58 7.67 1.25 -8.75
C SER A 58 7.73 0.09 -9.75
N LYS A 59 7.39 -1.11 -9.29
CA LYS A 59 7.25 -2.30 -10.14
C LYS A 59 5.78 -2.67 -10.23
N LEU A 60 5.27 -2.82 -11.45
CA LEU A 60 3.89 -3.23 -11.66
C LEU A 60 3.69 -4.66 -11.17
N ARG A 61 2.64 -4.87 -10.38
CA ARG A 61 2.19 -6.18 -9.93
C ARG A 61 0.73 -6.35 -10.27
N THR A 62 0.42 -7.52 -10.81
CA THR A 62 -0.96 -7.96 -11.02
C THR A 62 -1.39 -8.77 -9.79
N THR A 63 -2.51 -8.36 -9.21
CA THR A 63 -3.18 -9.07 -8.13
C THR A 63 -4.55 -9.49 -8.65
N SER A 64 -4.92 -10.75 -8.41
CA SER A 64 -6.23 -11.28 -8.77
C SER A 64 -6.91 -11.77 -7.51
N THR A 65 -8.12 -11.27 -7.27
CA THR A 65 -9.00 -11.70 -6.19
C THR A 65 -10.22 -12.38 -6.79
N SER A 66 -10.50 -13.60 -6.35
CA SER A 66 -11.69 -14.35 -6.76
C SER A 66 -12.82 -14.14 -5.74
N ASP A 67 -13.99 -13.78 -6.25
CA ASP A 67 -15.24 -13.67 -5.49
C ASP A 67 -16.31 -14.52 -6.20
N GLY A 68 -16.36 -15.80 -5.81
CA GLY A 68 -17.22 -16.80 -6.46
C GLY A 68 -16.90 -16.97 -7.95
N PRO A 69 -17.86 -16.77 -8.88
CA PRO A 69 -17.63 -16.91 -10.32
C PRO A 69 -16.88 -15.72 -10.93
N PHE A 70 -16.65 -14.63 -10.19
CA PHE A 70 -15.99 -13.44 -10.68
C PHE A 70 -14.54 -13.39 -10.22
N THR A 71 -13.64 -13.03 -11.13
CA THR A 71 -12.24 -12.70 -10.79
C THR A 71 -12.00 -11.25 -11.12
N SER A 72 -11.66 -10.47 -10.10
CA SER A 72 -11.21 -9.09 -10.25
C SER A 72 -9.69 -9.06 -10.34
N THR A 73 -9.16 -8.44 -11.38
CA THR A 73 -7.72 -8.28 -11.59
C THR A 73 -7.35 -6.81 -11.45
N GLN A 74 -6.48 -6.50 -10.50
CA GLN A 74 -5.95 -5.15 -10.28
C GLN A 74 -4.45 -5.14 -10.61
N ILE A 75 -4.06 -4.24 -11.52
CA ILE A 75 -2.65 -3.90 -11.77
C ILE A 75 -2.31 -2.71 -10.87
N ARG A 76 -1.30 -2.86 -10.02
CA ARG A 76 -0.85 -1.82 -9.10
C ARG A 76 0.67 -1.67 -9.16
N GLY A 77 1.17 -0.44 -9.15
CA GLY A 77 2.58 -0.15 -8.93
C GLY A 77 2.94 -0.39 -7.46
N ILE A 78 3.87 -1.30 -7.21
CA ILE A 78 4.40 -1.61 -5.89
C ILE A 78 5.68 -0.79 -5.68
N PRO A 79 5.82 -0.01 -4.59
CA PRO A 79 7.04 0.73 -4.28
C PRO A 79 8.26 -0.19 -4.26
N TYR A 80 9.34 0.24 -4.89
CA TYR A 80 10.56 -0.53 -5.03
C TYR A 80 11.76 0.39 -4.91
N ALA A 81 12.85 -0.08 -4.31
CA ALA A 81 14.07 0.67 -4.22
C ALA A 81 15.28 -0.21 -4.50
N THR A 82 16.27 0.37 -5.16
CA THR A 82 17.59 -0.23 -5.39
C THR A 82 18.65 0.64 -4.74
N SER A 83 19.76 0.02 -4.39
CA SER A 83 20.86 0.67 -3.71
C SER A 83 22.14 -0.12 -3.89
N THR A 84 23.06 0.39 -4.68
CA THR A 84 24.39 -0.22 -4.87
C THR A 84 25.16 -0.38 -3.54
N PHE A 85 24.81 0.40 -2.52
CA PHE A 85 25.36 0.32 -1.17
C PHE A 85 24.90 -0.92 -0.39
N LEU A 86 23.63 -1.30 -0.57
CA LEU A 86 22.94 -2.30 0.25
C LEU A 86 22.71 -3.61 -0.51
N ASP A 87 22.72 -3.55 -1.84
CA ASP A 87 22.37 -4.66 -2.72
C ASP A 87 23.53 -5.64 -2.95
N ASN A 88 24.75 -5.32 -2.50
CA ASN A 88 25.93 -6.20 -2.57
C ASN A 88 26.16 -6.84 -3.97
N GLY A 89 25.94 -6.06 -5.03
CA GLY A 89 26.07 -6.52 -6.43
C GLY A 89 24.85 -7.26 -7.00
N ASN A 90 23.81 -7.50 -6.20
CA ASN A 90 22.55 -8.09 -6.63
C ASN A 90 21.40 -7.08 -6.47
N GLU A 91 21.10 -6.36 -7.55
CA GLU A 91 20.14 -5.24 -7.58
C GLU A 91 18.80 -5.58 -6.91
N GLY A 92 18.40 -4.71 -5.97
CA GLY A 92 17.20 -4.80 -5.15
C GLY A 92 17.15 -5.98 -4.17
N SER A 93 18.27 -6.65 -3.92
CA SER A 93 18.34 -7.72 -2.92
C SER A 93 18.01 -7.21 -1.51
N ALA A 94 18.40 -5.97 -1.17
CA ALA A 94 18.08 -5.38 0.12
C ALA A 94 16.56 -5.19 0.31
N TRP A 95 15.88 -4.72 -0.75
CA TRP A 95 14.42 -4.58 -0.74
C TRP A 95 13.73 -5.95 -0.66
N ARG A 96 14.16 -6.93 -1.47
CA ARG A 96 13.58 -8.30 -1.46
C ARG A 96 13.78 -8.98 -0.10
N GLN A 97 14.93 -8.80 0.53
CA GLN A 97 15.21 -9.34 1.85
C GLN A 97 14.28 -8.72 2.91
N CYS A 98 14.08 -7.40 2.87
CA CYS A 98 13.12 -6.73 3.75
C CYS A 98 11.69 -7.25 3.53
N MET A 99 11.27 -7.42 2.27
CA MET A 99 9.95 -7.94 1.94
C MET A 99 9.72 -9.34 2.51
N GLY A 100 10.72 -10.23 2.42
CA GLY A 100 10.64 -11.59 2.99
C GLY A 100 10.62 -11.65 4.52
N GLN A 101 10.79 -10.52 5.22
CA GLN A 101 10.64 -10.42 6.68
C GLN A 101 9.26 -9.90 7.10
N LEU A 102 8.50 -9.29 6.17
CA LEU A 102 7.21 -8.64 6.43
C LEU A 102 6.01 -9.43 5.87
N LEU A 103 6.27 -10.47 5.07
CA LEU A 103 5.29 -11.35 4.43
C LEU A 103 5.56 -12.79 4.86
#